data_AF-A0A955B3I3-F1
#
_entry.id   AF-A0A955B3I3-F1
#
_cell.length_a   1.000
_cell.length_b   1.000
_cell.length_c   1.000
_cell.angle_alpha   90.00
_cell.angle_beta   90.00
_cell.angle_gamma   90.00
#
_symmetry.space_group_name_H-M   'P 1'
#
loop_
_entity.id
_entity.type
_entity.pdbx_description
1 polymer ?
#
loop_
_entity_poly.entity_id
_entity_poly.type
_entity_poly.pdbx_seq_one_letter_code
_entity_poly.pdbx_strand_id
1 'polypeptide(L)'
;MTPAEIEAEARELLTTERDYLDKLIADYKAYSQMLLELDEAEEDLVETTSEYSNFIAERVFWIRSASPLSLADVGPGLDAGRWLLSRDNWWRLGGELLADMRRNPPWWGGVLLLTIVLFVFQREARRRISQLGAEAERGSNTRFVLTARAAIVTLYIAIPWSTVVMFVAWRLWQSYTSWEFVRAFARGTAAMTGVYLPLEVLRQAARAHGLAESHFEWSPNVVRALRVNLRRTIFLAVPLVFVAAALEGQSLEPLWSASLGRVAFLGVMAIAGWLLHLVFRPHGRVMQELIVRRADGWLDRLRWLWYLLMLAGPIALAVAALAGYYYTAQALSLRLLVTVYFLIAVLLLRGLLMRWVLISRRRLAMHQLRERRTALSQLPATSDGEGASLAAVDEPIVDLATLSGQTRQLIDAVIVTAMLLCAWLIWADVLPALLILKSIPVWPGATELSLADVMFAAAVGVVTWVAAKNLPGLLELSVLKYLPLDAGARYA
;
A
#
# COMPACT_ATOMS: atom_id res chain seq x y z
N MET A 1 -36.09 50.70 54.70
CA MET A 1 -36.58 51.20 53.41
C MET A 1 -38.09 51.27 53.47
N THR A 2 -38.64 52.37 52.99
CA THR A 2 -40.08 52.46 52.74
C THR A 2 -40.44 51.54 51.56
N PRO A 3 -41.68 51.01 51.47
CA PRO A 3 -42.10 50.19 50.34
C PRO A 3 -41.85 50.86 48.97
N ALA A 4 -41.92 52.19 48.91
CA ALA A 4 -41.66 52.98 47.70
C ALA A 4 -40.19 53.00 47.28
N GLU A 5 -39.23 52.94 48.21
CA GLU A 5 -37.79 52.88 47.89
C GLU A 5 -37.42 51.52 47.31
N ILE A 6 -37.97 50.43 47.87
CA ILE A 6 -37.77 49.07 47.35
C ILE A 6 -38.39 48.92 45.96
N GLU A 7 -39.57 49.53 45.75
CA GLU A 7 -40.22 49.54 44.43
C GLU A 7 -39.39 50.31 43.39
N ALA A 8 -38.79 51.44 43.76
CA ALA A 8 -37.94 52.23 42.86
C ALA A 8 -36.65 51.48 42.49
N GLU A 9 -35.96 50.88 43.46
CA GLU A 9 -34.72 50.12 43.24
C GLU A 9 -34.99 48.83 42.44
N ALA A 10 -36.09 48.13 42.72
CA ALA A 10 -36.51 46.98 41.92
C ALA A 10 -36.83 47.38 40.47
N ARG A 11 -37.44 48.55 40.26
CA ARG A 11 -37.75 49.06 38.92
C ARG A 11 -36.48 49.41 38.14
N GLU A 12 -35.50 50.03 38.79
CA GLU A 12 -34.20 50.35 38.19
C GLU A 12 -33.41 49.09 37.80
N LEU A 13 -33.40 48.06 38.65
CA LEU A 13 -32.80 46.77 38.35
C LEU A 13 -33.49 46.09 37.16
N LEU A 14 -34.82 46.08 37.12
CA LEU A 14 -35.59 45.49 36.00
C LEU A 14 -35.37 46.26 34.69
N THR A 15 -35.23 47.58 34.73
CA THR A 15 -34.88 48.36 33.53
C THR A 15 -33.46 48.06 33.06
N THR A 16 -32.52 47.88 33.98
CA THR A 16 -31.13 47.55 33.66
C THR A 16 -31.02 46.14 33.09
N GLU A 17 -31.74 45.17 33.65
CA GLU A 17 -31.84 43.80 33.15
C GLU A 17 -32.41 43.79 31.72
N ARG A 18 -33.49 44.54 31.48
CA ARG A 18 -34.07 44.69 30.14
C ARG A 18 -33.07 45.27 29.14
N ASP A 19 -32.35 46.34 29.49
CA ASP A 19 -31.34 46.95 28.61
C ASP A 19 -30.19 45.98 28.28
N TYR A 20 -29.75 45.16 29.23
CA TYR A 20 -28.75 44.12 28.97
C TYR A 20 -29.28 43.01 28.08
N LEU A 21 -30.54 42.58 28.26
CA LEU A 21 -31.18 41.59 27.39
C LEU A 21 -31.34 42.12 25.97
N ASP A 22 -31.72 43.39 25.79
CA ASP A 22 -31.85 44.02 24.47
C ASP A 22 -30.49 44.10 23.76
N LYS A 23 -29.41 44.46 24.48
CA LYS A 23 -28.04 44.42 23.94
C LYS A 23 -27.59 43.01 23.58
N LEU A 24 -27.86 42.03 24.45
CA LEU A 24 -27.51 40.63 24.20
C LEU A 24 -28.24 40.09 22.96
N ILE A 25 -29.52 40.41 22.78
CA ILE A 25 -30.29 40.04 21.59
C ILE A 25 -29.69 40.69 20.33
N ALA A 26 -29.29 41.95 20.40
CA ALA A 26 -28.65 42.64 19.28
C ALA A 26 -27.30 41.99 18.91
N ASP A 27 -26.45 41.68 19.90
CA ASP A 27 -25.17 41.01 19.69
C ASP A 27 -25.36 39.60 19.12
N TYR A 28 -26.33 38.82 19.61
CA TYR A 28 -26.65 37.50 19.05
C TYR A 28 -27.14 37.58 17.61
N LYS A 29 -27.94 38.59 17.25
CA LYS A 29 -28.37 38.82 15.86
C LYS A 29 -27.18 39.17 14.96
N ALA A 30 -26.32 40.08 15.39
CA ALA A 30 -25.11 40.44 14.66
C ALA A 30 -24.17 39.24 14.49
N TYR A 31 -23.97 38.46 15.55
CA TYR A 31 -23.17 37.24 15.53
C TYR A 31 -23.77 36.18 14.59
N SER A 32 -25.09 35.98 14.63
CA SER A 32 -25.79 35.06 13.72
C SER A 32 -25.66 35.48 12.26
N GLN A 33 -25.71 36.78 11.98
CA GLN A 33 -25.55 37.29 10.62
C GLN A 33 -24.12 37.14 10.12
N MET A 34 -23.12 37.39 10.98
CA MET A 34 -21.72 37.16 10.67
C MET A 34 -21.42 35.66 10.43
N LEU A 35 -22.07 34.76 11.15
CA LEU A 35 -21.98 33.32 10.90
C LEU A 35 -22.58 32.93 9.55
N LEU A 36 -23.73 33.50 9.18
CA LEU A 36 -24.34 33.27 7.86
C LEU A 36 -23.46 33.76 6.71
N GLU A 37 -22.90 34.96 6.84
CA GLU A 37 -21.97 35.52 5.84
C GLU A 37 -20.68 34.69 5.73
N LEU A 38 -20.19 34.15 6.86
CA LEU A 38 -19.03 33.26 6.85
C LEU A 38 -19.35 31.92 6.18
N ASP A 39 -20.51 31.33 6.46
CA ASP A 39 -20.97 30.08 5.86
C ASP A 39 -21.09 30.21 4.34
N GLU A 40 -21.71 31.29 3.86
CA GLU A 40 -21.81 31.60 2.42
C GLU A 40 -20.42 31.76 1.78
N ALA A 41 -19.51 32.49 2.42
CA ALA A 41 -18.15 32.66 1.92
C ALA A 41 -17.34 31.35 1.92
N GLU A 42 -17.57 30.46 2.88
CA GLU A 42 -16.95 29.13 2.93
C GLU A 42 -17.52 28.22 1.83
N GLU A 43 -18.83 28.22 1.59
CA GLU A 43 -19.48 27.47 0.50
C GLU A 43 -18.95 27.93 -0.87
N ASP A 44 -18.92 29.24 -1.12
CA ASP A 44 -18.38 29.82 -2.36
C ASP A 44 -16.90 29.44 -2.59
N LEU A 45 -16.10 29.47 -1.51
CA LEU A 45 -14.69 29.07 -1.58
C LEU A 45 -14.54 27.59 -1.90
N VAL A 46 -15.38 26.73 -1.30
CA VAL A 46 -15.39 25.28 -1.56
C VAL A 46 -15.80 25.01 -3.00
N GLU A 47 -16.86 25.64 -3.50
CA GLU A 47 -17.35 25.49 -4.87
C GLU A 47 -16.28 25.93 -5.87
N THR A 48 -15.77 27.16 -5.73
CA THR A 48 -14.74 27.72 -6.60
C THR A 48 -13.47 26.85 -6.59
N THR A 49 -13.03 26.41 -5.41
CA THR A 49 -11.86 25.52 -5.29
C THR A 49 -12.10 24.18 -5.98
N SER A 50 -13.31 23.62 -5.87
CA SER A 50 -13.71 22.39 -6.55
C SER A 50 -13.69 22.55 -8.07
N GLU A 51 -14.22 23.65 -8.59
CA GLU A 51 -14.20 23.97 -10.03
C GLU A 51 -12.77 24.07 -10.57
N TYR A 52 -11.90 24.86 -9.92
CA TYR A 52 -10.50 24.97 -10.32
C TYR A 52 -9.77 23.63 -10.21
N SER A 53 -10.00 22.87 -9.14
CA SER A 53 -9.41 21.55 -8.96
C SER A 53 -9.80 20.61 -10.10
N ASN A 54 -11.08 20.57 -10.48
CA ASN A 54 -11.58 19.75 -11.59
C ASN A 54 -10.99 20.19 -12.94
N PHE A 55 -10.94 21.50 -13.19
CA PHE A 55 -10.36 22.06 -14.41
C PHE A 55 -8.87 21.70 -14.56
N ILE A 56 -8.11 21.79 -13.46
CA ILE A 56 -6.69 21.43 -13.39
C ILE A 56 -6.53 19.92 -13.56
N ALA A 57 -7.29 19.11 -12.82
CA ALA A 57 -7.21 17.64 -12.86
C ALA A 57 -7.50 17.08 -14.26
N GLU A 58 -8.45 17.67 -14.98
CA GLU A 58 -8.77 17.29 -16.35
C GLU A 58 -7.58 17.51 -17.31
N ARG A 59 -6.85 18.62 -17.17
CA ARG A 59 -5.86 19.08 -18.16
C ARG A 59 -4.42 18.74 -17.82
N VAL A 60 -4.04 18.72 -16.55
CA VAL A 60 -2.64 18.65 -16.10
C VAL A 60 -1.90 17.42 -16.65
N PHE A 61 -2.58 16.27 -16.77
CA PHE A 61 -1.96 15.05 -17.29
C PHE A 61 -1.70 15.07 -18.81
N TRP A 62 -2.31 16.00 -19.55
CA TRP A 62 -2.21 16.07 -21.01
C TRP A 62 -1.37 17.23 -21.51
N ILE A 63 -0.93 18.12 -20.62
CA ILE A 63 -0.01 19.20 -20.94
C ILE A 63 1.41 18.64 -20.97
N ARG A 64 2.15 18.97 -22.03
CA ARG A 64 3.58 18.65 -22.09
C ARG A 64 4.31 19.53 -21.07
N SER A 65 4.81 18.91 -20.02
CA SER A 65 5.52 19.60 -18.94
C SER A 65 6.94 20.03 -19.35
N ALA A 66 7.48 19.46 -20.43
CA ALA A 66 8.80 19.82 -20.95
C ALA A 66 8.91 19.50 -22.45
N SER A 67 9.93 20.05 -23.11
CA SER A 67 10.31 19.63 -24.45
C SER A 67 10.70 18.13 -24.48
N PRO A 68 10.54 17.48 -25.65
CA PRO A 68 11.12 16.15 -25.87
C PRO A 68 12.60 16.14 -25.53
N LEU A 69 13.09 15.01 -25.01
CA LEU A 69 14.49 14.90 -24.58
C LEU A 69 15.42 15.20 -25.76
N SER A 70 16.34 16.13 -25.56
CA SER A 70 17.25 16.64 -26.59
C SER A 70 18.67 16.78 -26.05
N LEU A 71 19.64 16.94 -26.95
CA LEU A 71 21.03 17.21 -26.56
C LEU A 71 21.19 18.57 -25.83
N ALA A 72 20.22 19.47 -25.96
CA ALA A 72 20.22 20.74 -25.22
C ALA A 72 20.05 20.52 -23.70
N ASP A 73 19.45 19.40 -23.29
CA ASP A 73 19.23 19.07 -21.87
C ASP A 73 20.52 18.61 -21.15
N VAL A 74 21.60 18.34 -21.89
CA VAL A 74 22.88 17.89 -21.34
C VAL A 74 23.53 18.98 -20.48
N GLY A 75 23.49 20.24 -20.92
CA GLY A 75 24.05 21.37 -20.16
C GLY A 75 23.38 21.53 -18.78
N PRO A 76 22.05 21.75 -18.73
CA PRO A 76 21.30 21.81 -17.48
C PRO A 76 21.46 20.56 -16.62
N GLY A 77 21.57 19.37 -17.24
CA GLY A 77 21.80 18.11 -16.52
C GLY A 77 23.16 18.05 -15.83
N LEU A 78 24.22 18.54 -16.49
CA LEU A 78 25.56 18.64 -15.89
C LEU A 78 25.59 19.68 -14.77
N ASP A 79 24.89 20.80 -14.92
CA ASP A 79 24.80 21.82 -13.87
C ASP A 79 24.03 21.33 -12.65
N ALA A 80 22.92 20.60 -12.86
CA ALA A 80 22.20 19.90 -11.80
C ALA A 80 23.12 18.90 -11.06
N GLY A 81 23.95 18.16 -11.81
CA GLY A 81 24.93 17.24 -11.25
C GLY A 81 26.01 17.95 -10.43
N ARG A 82 26.55 19.07 -10.92
CA ARG A 82 27.50 19.92 -10.19
C ARG A 82 26.87 20.50 -8.92
N TRP A 83 25.61 20.92 -8.99
CA TRP A 83 24.87 21.44 -7.85
C TRP A 83 24.67 20.37 -6.77
N LEU A 84 24.28 19.16 -7.16
CA LEU A 84 24.14 18.02 -6.23
C LEU A 84 25.47 17.62 -5.57
N LEU A 85 26.59 17.74 -6.29
CA LEU A 85 27.93 17.38 -5.82
C LEU A 85 28.71 18.57 -5.23
N SER A 86 28.10 19.74 -5.08
CA SER A 86 28.82 20.94 -4.69
C SER A 86 29.25 20.90 -3.22
N ARG A 87 30.53 21.18 -2.95
CA ARG A 87 31.09 21.11 -1.59
C ARG A 87 30.36 22.02 -0.60
N ASP A 88 29.97 23.21 -1.05
CA ASP A 88 29.30 24.21 -0.20
C ASP A 88 27.91 23.75 0.25
N ASN A 89 27.16 23.10 -0.65
CA ASN A 89 25.85 22.53 -0.33
C ASN A 89 25.97 21.45 0.76
N TRP A 90 26.94 20.56 0.64
CA TRP A 90 27.19 19.50 1.64
C TRP A 90 27.70 20.05 2.97
N TRP A 91 28.56 21.08 2.95
CA TRP A 91 29.03 21.73 4.17
C TRP A 91 27.87 22.40 4.93
N ARG A 92 26.99 23.11 4.22
CA ARG A 92 25.80 23.75 4.81
C ARG A 92 24.78 22.75 5.31
N LEU A 93 24.54 21.66 4.58
CA LEU A 93 23.70 20.56 5.06
C LEU A 93 24.21 20.01 6.40
N GLY A 94 25.52 19.78 6.52
CA GLY A 94 26.14 19.35 7.77
C GLY A 94 25.99 20.39 8.89
N GLY A 95 26.14 21.67 8.56
CA GLY A 95 25.91 22.78 9.49
C GLY A 95 24.47 22.84 10.01
N GLU A 96 23.48 22.66 9.15
CA GLU A 96 22.05 22.65 9.50
C GLU A 96 21.71 21.44 10.38
N LEU A 97 22.23 20.25 10.06
CA LEU A 97 22.06 19.06 10.90
C LEU A 97 22.67 19.25 12.29
N LEU A 98 23.86 19.85 12.37
CA LEU A 98 24.52 20.11 13.64
C LEU A 98 23.77 21.18 14.46
N ALA A 99 23.28 22.23 13.80
CA ALA A 99 22.46 23.26 14.42
C ALA A 99 21.14 22.67 14.94
N ASP A 100 20.48 21.82 14.14
CA ASP A 100 19.26 21.12 14.53
C ASP A 100 19.50 20.18 15.72
N MET A 101 20.60 19.43 15.72
CA MET A 101 20.98 18.55 16.82
C MET A 101 21.17 19.31 18.13
N ARG A 102 21.75 20.51 18.08
CA ARG A 102 21.92 21.37 19.26
C ARG A 102 20.61 21.99 19.73
N ARG A 103 19.69 22.32 18.81
CA ARG A 103 18.38 22.88 19.12
C ARG A 103 17.41 21.83 19.68
N ASN A 104 17.53 20.59 19.21
CA ASN A 104 16.60 19.50 19.51
C ASN A 104 17.27 18.23 20.09
N PRO A 105 18.09 18.30 21.16
CA PRO A 105 18.83 17.14 21.67
C PRO A 105 17.99 15.90 22.03
N PRO A 106 16.77 16.03 22.62
CA PRO A 106 15.97 14.85 22.99
C PRO A 106 15.61 13.97 21.79
N TRP A 107 15.30 14.57 20.64
CA TRP A 107 14.94 13.84 19.42
C TRP A 107 16.12 13.04 18.87
N TRP A 108 17.30 13.66 18.82
CA TRP A 108 18.52 13.02 18.35
C TRP A 108 19.01 11.93 19.31
N GLY A 109 18.93 12.17 20.63
CA GLY A 109 19.24 11.15 21.65
C GLY A 109 18.27 9.96 21.59
N GLY A 110 16.97 10.22 21.43
CA GLY A 110 15.94 9.18 21.30
C GLY A 110 16.14 8.31 20.07
N VAL A 111 16.39 8.90 18.90
CA VAL A 111 16.64 8.13 17.67
C VAL A 111 17.98 7.43 17.69
N LEU A 112 19.02 8.01 18.30
CA LEU A 112 20.29 7.33 18.50
C LEU A 112 20.11 6.07 19.36
N LEU A 113 19.41 6.18 20.50
CA LEU A 113 19.12 5.04 21.36
C LEU A 113 18.29 3.98 20.65
N LEU A 114 17.23 4.40 19.95
CA LEU A 114 16.40 3.51 19.13
C LEU A 114 17.24 2.79 18.08
N THR A 115 18.12 3.50 17.38
CA THR A 115 19.02 2.94 16.36
C THR A 115 19.98 1.95 16.98
N ILE A 116 20.62 2.28 18.11
CA ILE A 116 21.52 1.35 18.82
C ILE A 116 20.77 0.06 19.19
N VAL A 117 19.58 0.17 19.78
CA VAL A 117 18.73 -0.99 20.11
C VAL A 117 18.41 -1.80 18.84
N LEU A 118 17.98 -1.13 17.77
CA LEU A 118 17.65 -1.76 16.49
C LEU A 118 18.84 -2.51 15.86
N PHE A 119 20.07 -1.99 15.99
CA PHE A 119 21.28 -2.59 15.41
C PHE A 119 21.89 -3.68 16.28
N VAL A 120 21.93 -3.51 17.61
CA VAL A 120 22.53 -4.47 18.55
C VAL A 120 21.83 -5.82 18.49
N PHE A 121 20.49 -5.84 18.48
CA PHE A 121 19.74 -7.10 18.41
C PHE A 121 19.55 -7.64 16.98
N GLN A 122 20.17 -7.05 15.94
CA GLN A 122 20.07 -7.57 14.56
C GLN A 122 20.59 -8.99 14.44
N ARG A 123 21.73 -9.30 15.08
CA ARG A 123 22.34 -10.64 14.99
C ARG A 123 21.43 -11.68 15.62
N GLU A 124 20.82 -11.34 16.75
CA GLU A 124 19.90 -12.19 17.48
C GLU A 124 18.57 -12.35 16.73
N ALA A 125 17.95 -11.25 16.26
CA ALA A 125 16.77 -11.29 15.41
C ALA A 125 16.96 -12.18 14.19
N ARG A 126 18.14 -12.10 13.55
CA ARG A 126 18.48 -12.93 12.39
C ARG A 126 18.60 -14.41 12.71
N ARG A 127 19.07 -14.77 13.91
CA ARG A 127 19.11 -16.16 14.42
C ARG A 127 17.73 -16.66 14.81
N ARG A 128 16.92 -15.80 15.43
CA ARG A 128 15.54 -16.13 15.80
C ARG A 128 14.68 -16.47 14.58
N ILE A 129 14.83 -15.79 13.45
CA ILE A 129 14.11 -16.16 12.22
C ILE A 129 14.41 -17.60 11.81
N SER A 130 15.69 -18.01 11.78
CA SER A 130 16.04 -19.39 11.42
C SER A 130 15.51 -20.42 12.40
N GLN A 131 15.49 -20.10 13.71
CA GLN A 131 14.93 -20.98 14.73
C GLN A 131 13.41 -21.12 14.58
N LEU A 132 12.70 -19.99 14.41
CA LEU A 132 11.26 -19.96 14.18
C LEU A 132 10.87 -20.71 12.90
N GLY A 133 11.67 -20.58 11.84
CA GLY A 133 11.49 -21.31 10.59
C GLY A 133 11.65 -22.83 10.77
N ALA A 134 12.71 -23.27 11.43
CA ALA A 134 12.95 -24.69 11.69
C ALA A 134 11.86 -25.32 12.59
N GLU A 135 11.33 -24.56 13.57
CA GLU A 135 10.19 -25.00 14.37
C GLU A 135 8.87 -25.01 13.57
N ALA A 136 8.72 -24.07 12.62
CA ALA A 136 7.55 -23.98 11.75
C ALA A 136 7.46 -25.12 10.72
N GLU A 137 8.60 -25.64 10.26
CA GLU A 137 8.67 -26.75 9.31
C GLU A 137 8.25 -28.10 9.93
N ARG A 138 8.30 -28.23 11.26
CA ARG A 138 7.84 -29.46 11.93
C ARG A 138 6.35 -29.69 11.69
N GLY A 139 6.00 -30.84 11.14
CA GLY A 139 4.61 -31.23 10.83
C GLY A 139 3.66 -31.21 12.04
N SER A 140 4.19 -31.33 13.25
CA SER A 140 3.43 -31.29 14.52
C SER A 140 3.08 -29.88 15.01
N ASN A 141 3.50 -28.82 14.32
CA ASN A 141 3.26 -27.46 14.78
C ASN A 141 1.79 -27.01 14.61
N THR A 142 1.20 -26.54 15.72
CA THR A 142 -0.18 -26.02 15.81
C THR A 142 -0.27 -24.59 16.36
N ARG A 143 0.86 -23.88 16.48
CA ARG A 143 0.94 -22.54 17.10
C ARG A 143 1.19 -21.45 16.06
N PHE A 144 0.16 -20.67 15.74
CA PHE A 144 0.28 -19.52 14.81
C PHE A 144 1.21 -18.41 15.33
N VAL A 145 1.38 -18.30 16.65
CA VAL A 145 2.27 -17.34 17.31
C VAL A 145 3.70 -17.38 16.74
N LEU A 146 4.18 -18.53 16.30
CA LEU A 146 5.51 -18.66 15.66
C LEU A 146 5.59 -17.87 14.34
N THR A 147 4.55 -17.94 13.51
CA THR A 147 4.46 -17.19 12.25
C THR A 147 4.30 -15.69 12.50
N ALA A 148 3.46 -15.31 13.47
CA ALA A 148 3.32 -13.90 13.87
C ALA A 148 4.63 -13.30 14.39
N ARG A 149 5.35 -14.04 15.25
CA ARG A 149 6.70 -13.65 15.71
C ARG A 149 7.69 -13.55 14.55
N ALA A 150 7.68 -14.50 13.62
CA ALA A 150 8.55 -14.44 12.45
C ALA A 150 8.26 -13.19 11.58
N ALA A 151 7.00 -12.79 11.44
CA ALA A 151 6.62 -11.57 10.74
C ALA A 151 7.10 -10.30 11.45
N ILE A 152 6.92 -10.20 12.77
CA ILE A 152 7.40 -9.07 13.57
C ILE A 152 8.93 -8.98 13.49
N VAL A 153 9.65 -10.11 13.62
CA VAL A 153 11.12 -10.12 13.54
C VAL A 153 11.59 -9.79 12.11
N THR A 154 10.85 -10.19 11.08
CA THR A 154 11.15 -9.81 9.68
C THR A 154 11.07 -8.29 9.50
N LEU A 155 10.01 -7.68 10.01
CA LEU A 155 9.84 -6.22 9.97
C LEU A 155 10.93 -5.50 10.78
N TYR A 156 11.23 -6.01 11.97
CA TYR A 156 12.31 -5.50 12.84
C TYR A 156 13.69 -5.49 12.15
N ILE A 157 14.00 -6.48 11.31
CA ILE A 157 15.27 -6.55 10.57
C ILE A 157 15.32 -5.52 9.42
N ALA A 158 14.17 -5.16 8.85
CA ALA A 158 14.08 -4.27 7.69
C ALA A 158 14.12 -2.77 8.07
N ILE A 159 13.61 -2.41 9.26
CA ILE A 159 13.42 -1.03 9.71
C ILE A 159 14.71 -0.21 10.00
N PRO A 160 15.85 -0.75 10.50
CA PRO A 160 16.90 0.08 11.11
C PRO A 160 17.45 1.20 10.20
N TRP A 161 17.77 0.88 8.96
CA TRP A 161 18.28 1.89 8.00
C TRP A 161 17.19 2.89 7.61
N SER A 162 15.95 2.41 7.43
CA SER A 162 14.81 3.27 7.11
C SER A 162 14.53 4.27 8.22
N THR A 163 14.66 3.88 9.49
CA THR A 163 14.48 4.77 10.64
C THR A 163 15.51 5.90 10.64
N VAL A 164 16.79 5.57 10.46
CA VAL A 164 17.86 6.59 10.47
C VAL A 164 17.66 7.58 9.33
N VAL A 165 17.46 7.08 8.11
CA VAL A 165 17.34 7.93 6.92
C VAL A 165 16.05 8.75 6.95
N MET A 166 14.92 8.16 7.32
CA MET A 166 13.65 8.89 7.43
C MET A 166 13.69 9.93 8.54
N PHE A 167 14.36 9.64 9.66
CA PHE A 167 14.51 10.63 10.73
C PHE A 167 15.29 11.85 10.25
N VAL A 168 16.41 11.66 9.56
CA VAL A 168 17.18 12.76 8.96
C VAL A 168 16.32 13.54 7.97
N ALA A 169 15.60 12.85 7.08
CA ALA A 169 14.68 13.47 6.13
C ALA A 169 13.63 14.34 6.83
N TRP A 170 13.01 13.81 7.89
CA TRP A 170 12.00 14.52 8.68
C TRP A 170 12.57 15.73 9.42
N ARG A 171 13.76 15.62 10.03
CA ARG A 171 14.42 16.76 10.70
C ARG A 171 14.71 17.89 9.72
N LEU A 172 15.20 17.55 8.53
CA LEU A 172 15.47 18.54 7.49
C LEU A 172 14.20 19.14 6.90
N TRP A 173 13.12 18.36 6.78
CA TRP A 173 11.82 18.85 6.33
C TRP A 173 11.25 19.91 7.29
N GLN A 174 11.43 19.71 8.60
CA GLN A 174 10.97 20.64 9.63
C GLN A 174 11.91 21.84 9.83
N SER A 175 13.06 21.87 9.17
CA SER A 175 13.96 23.01 9.25
C SER A 175 13.37 24.18 8.47
N TYR A 176 13.16 25.32 9.13
CA TYR A 176 12.77 26.59 8.49
C TYR A 176 13.96 27.23 7.74
N THR A 177 14.66 26.43 6.95
CA THR A 177 15.82 26.88 6.18
C THR A 177 15.35 27.48 4.86
N SER A 178 15.96 28.57 4.41
CA SER A 178 15.72 29.12 3.07
C SER A 178 16.50 28.36 2.00
N TRP A 179 17.44 27.49 2.38
CA TRP A 179 18.33 26.78 1.45
C TRP A 179 17.64 25.64 0.70
N GLU A 180 17.52 25.79 -0.63
CA GLU A 180 16.85 24.81 -1.51
C GLU A 180 17.51 23.43 -1.52
N PHE A 181 18.85 23.37 -1.40
CA PHE A 181 19.55 22.09 -1.36
C PHE A 181 19.11 21.21 -0.18
N VAL A 182 18.85 21.81 0.99
CA VAL A 182 18.41 21.07 2.17
C VAL A 182 17.01 20.49 1.97
N ARG A 183 16.09 21.26 1.37
CA ARG A 183 14.75 20.78 1.00
C ARG A 183 14.80 19.66 -0.03
N ALA A 184 15.59 19.83 -1.08
CA ALA A 184 15.81 18.81 -2.11
C ALA A 184 16.38 17.53 -1.52
N PHE A 185 17.37 17.64 -0.63
CA PHE A 185 17.96 16.50 0.07
C PHE A 185 16.93 15.81 0.99
N ALA A 186 16.10 16.56 1.73
CA ALA A 186 15.02 16.01 2.56
C ALA A 186 13.98 15.23 1.72
N ARG A 187 13.57 15.79 0.58
CA ARG A 187 12.66 15.12 -0.38
C ARG A 187 13.28 13.85 -0.96
N GLY A 188 14.51 13.93 -1.46
CA GLY A 188 15.24 12.79 -2.01
C GLY A 188 15.43 11.67 -0.98
N THR A 189 15.80 12.02 0.26
CA THR A 189 15.98 11.06 1.36
C THR A 189 14.68 10.38 1.78
N ALA A 190 13.57 11.13 1.86
CA ALA A 190 12.25 10.58 2.15
C ALA A 190 11.79 9.62 1.04
N ALA A 191 11.90 10.03 -0.23
CA ALA A 191 11.49 9.24 -1.38
C ALA A 191 12.28 7.93 -1.49
N MET A 192 13.61 7.98 -1.33
CA MET A 192 14.43 6.77 -1.39
C MET A 192 14.09 5.79 -0.26
N THR A 193 13.71 6.30 0.92
CA THR A 193 13.30 5.46 2.04
C THR A 193 11.94 4.80 1.77
N GLY A 194 11.03 5.54 1.14
CA GLY A 194 9.73 5.03 0.67
C GLY A 194 9.86 3.89 -0.34
N VAL A 195 10.96 3.81 -1.11
CA VAL A 195 11.29 2.70 -2.01
C VAL A 195 12.08 1.59 -1.32
N TYR A 196 13.03 1.96 -0.48
CA TYR A 196 13.89 1.02 0.22
C TYR A 196 13.08 0.11 1.17
N LEU A 197 12.22 0.67 2.03
CA LEU A 197 11.59 -0.08 3.11
C LEU A 197 10.67 -1.22 2.61
N PRO A 198 9.70 -1.02 1.69
CA PRO A 198 8.81 -2.08 1.25
C PRO A 198 9.57 -3.21 0.53
N LEU A 199 10.55 -2.85 -0.29
CA LEU A 199 11.39 -3.83 -1.00
C LEU A 199 12.31 -4.59 -0.04
N GLU A 200 12.85 -3.92 0.98
CA GLU A 200 13.67 -4.55 2.02
C GLU A 200 12.82 -5.50 2.88
N VAL A 201 11.59 -5.14 3.24
CA VAL A 201 10.64 -6.04 3.93
C VAL A 201 10.38 -7.29 3.09
N LEU A 202 10.08 -7.14 1.79
CA LEU A 202 9.89 -8.28 0.89
C LEU A 202 11.16 -9.13 0.78
N ARG A 203 12.34 -8.50 0.70
CA ARG A 203 13.63 -9.21 0.65
C ARG A 203 13.92 -9.99 1.93
N GLN A 204 13.53 -9.47 3.10
CA GLN A 204 13.68 -10.15 4.39
C GLN A 204 12.62 -11.24 4.59
N ALA A 205 11.40 -11.06 4.10
CA ALA A 205 10.39 -12.11 4.06
C ALA A 205 10.85 -13.29 3.20
N ALA A 206 11.55 -13.01 2.10
CA ALA A 206 12.23 -13.96 1.24
C ALA A 206 13.61 -14.40 1.75
N ARG A 207 13.93 -14.27 3.04
CA ARG A 207 15.18 -14.77 3.64
C ARG A 207 15.17 -16.29 3.79
N ALA A 208 16.36 -16.90 3.93
CA ALA A 208 16.49 -18.33 4.09
C ALA A 208 15.91 -18.70 5.46
N HIS A 209 15.06 -19.72 5.49
CA HIS A 209 14.21 -20.05 6.64
C HIS A 209 13.33 -18.88 7.12
N GLY A 210 13.02 -17.94 6.22
CA GLY A 210 12.15 -16.80 6.46
C GLY A 210 10.67 -17.16 6.30
N LEU A 211 9.82 -16.14 6.31
CA LEU A 211 8.38 -16.31 6.11
C LEU A 211 8.04 -17.04 4.81
N ALA A 212 8.63 -16.61 3.69
CA ALA A 212 8.30 -17.14 2.38
C ALA A 212 8.61 -18.65 2.27
N GLU A 213 9.78 -19.07 2.76
CA GLU A 213 10.26 -20.45 2.66
C GLU A 213 9.60 -21.35 3.72
N SER A 214 9.78 -21.07 5.01
CA SER A 214 9.39 -21.99 6.09
C SER A 214 7.93 -21.86 6.54
N HIS A 215 7.28 -20.72 6.30
CA HIS A 215 5.89 -20.49 6.73
C HIS A 215 4.89 -20.52 5.58
N PHE A 216 5.24 -19.95 4.42
CA PHE A 216 4.37 -19.91 3.23
C PHE A 216 4.69 -21.02 2.22
N GLU A 217 5.72 -21.83 2.50
CA GLU A 217 6.08 -23.01 1.71
C GLU A 217 6.44 -22.67 0.25
N TRP A 218 7.00 -21.48 0.00
CA TRP A 218 7.50 -21.09 -1.31
C TRP A 218 8.75 -21.88 -1.66
N SER A 219 8.94 -22.17 -2.95
CA SER A 219 10.10 -22.89 -3.45
C SER A 219 11.41 -22.16 -3.10
N PRO A 220 12.41 -22.85 -2.51
CA PRO A 220 13.70 -22.26 -2.17
C PRO A 220 14.40 -21.59 -3.36
N ASN A 221 14.17 -22.11 -4.57
CA ASN A 221 14.72 -21.55 -5.82
C ASN A 221 14.11 -20.17 -6.13
N VAL A 222 12.79 -20.03 -5.98
CA VAL A 222 12.06 -18.76 -6.18
C VAL A 222 12.48 -17.74 -5.13
N VAL A 223 12.53 -18.15 -3.86
CA VAL A 223 12.93 -17.31 -2.74
C VAL A 223 14.36 -16.78 -2.92
N ARG A 224 15.30 -17.64 -3.33
CA ARG A 224 16.69 -17.24 -3.60
C ARG A 224 16.79 -16.27 -4.76
N ALA A 225 16.10 -16.54 -5.87
CA ALA A 225 16.07 -15.65 -7.02
C ALA A 225 15.49 -14.28 -6.62
N LEU A 226 14.34 -14.23 -5.96
CA LEU A 226 13.72 -12.98 -5.52
C LEU A 226 14.65 -12.17 -4.62
N ARG A 227 15.32 -12.82 -3.66
CA ARG A 227 16.25 -12.16 -2.73
C ARG A 227 17.44 -11.49 -3.44
N VAL A 228 18.07 -12.20 -4.38
CA VAL A 228 19.24 -11.66 -5.11
C VAL A 228 18.84 -10.49 -5.98
N ASN A 229 17.71 -10.60 -6.68
CA ASN A 229 17.26 -9.57 -7.61
C ASN A 229 16.72 -8.34 -6.88
N LEU A 230 15.95 -8.52 -5.79
CA LEU A 230 15.55 -7.39 -4.94
C LEU A 230 16.76 -6.64 -4.38
N ARG A 231 17.82 -7.34 -3.95
CA ARG A 231 19.05 -6.65 -3.48
C ARG A 231 19.66 -5.78 -4.58
N ARG A 232 19.75 -6.29 -5.82
CA ARG A 232 20.28 -5.55 -6.97
C ARG A 232 19.38 -4.36 -7.32
N THR A 233 18.07 -4.57 -7.36
CA THR A 233 17.09 -3.50 -7.60
C THR A 233 17.19 -2.42 -6.54
N ILE A 234 17.23 -2.76 -5.26
CA ILE A 234 17.37 -1.77 -4.18
C ILE A 234 18.66 -0.97 -4.37
N PHE A 235 19.79 -1.64 -4.60
CA PHE A 235 21.09 -0.98 -4.75
C PHE A 235 21.13 -0.02 -5.96
N LEU A 236 20.51 -0.38 -7.07
CA LEU A 236 20.51 0.43 -8.29
C LEU A 236 19.43 1.53 -8.28
N ALA A 237 18.23 1.23 -7.78
CA ALA A 237 17.08 2.13 -7.84
C ALA A 237 17.11 3.22 -6.76
N VAL A 238 17.55 2.90 -5.53
CA VAL A 238 17.52 3.85 -4.40
C VAL A 238 18.30 5.15 -4.70
N PRO A 239 19.54 5.11 -5.24
CA PRO A 239 20.25 6.34 -5.61
C PRO A 239 19.56 7.14 -6.71
N LEU A 240 18.98 6.46 -7.71
CA LEU A 240 18.29 7.14 -8.81
C LEU A 240 16.98 7.79 -8.35
N VAL A 241 16.22 7.12 -7.46
CA VAL A 241 15.04 7.69 -6.82
C VAL A 241 15.40 8.92 -6.00
N PHE A 242 16.52 8.88 -5.25
CA PHE A 242 17.03 10.03 -4.53
C PHE A 242 17.28 11.21 -5.48
N VAL A 243 18.00 11.00 -6.58
CA VAL A 243 18.32 12.06 -7.56
C VAL A 243 17.05 12.62 -8.20
N ALA A 244 16.15 11.75 -8.68
CA ALA A 244 14.90 12.17 -9.31
C ALA A 244 14.03 13.02 -8.37
N ALA A 245 13.82 12.57 -7.12
CA ALA A 245 13.00 13.27 -6.15
C ALA A 245 13.68 14.55 -5.59
N ALA A 246 15.00 14.56 -5.46
CA ALA A 246 15.73 15.76 -5.04
C ALA A 246 15.63 16.88 -6.10
N LEU A 247 15.76 16.53 -7.38
CA LEU A 247 15.69 17.49 -8.49
C LEU A 247 14.27 17.93 -8.84
N GLU A 248 13.26 17.09 -8.60
CA GLU A 248 11.86 17.49 -8.63
C GLU A 248 11.55 18.47 -7.48
N GLY A 249 12.15 18.25 -6.32
CA GLY A 249 11.92 19.02 -5.11
C GLY A 249 12.57 20.40 -5.06
N GLN A 250 13.39 20.80 -6.03
CA GLN A 250 14.02 22.13 -6.03
C GLN A 250 13.24 23.12 -6.89
N SER A 251 13.22 24.38 -6.47
CA SER A 251 12.50 25.48 -7.16
C SER A 251 13.42 26.40 -7.96
N LEU A 252 14.74 26.15 -7.97
CA LEU A 252 15.74 27.04 -8.56
C LEU A 252 15.63 27.05 -10.08
N GLU A 253 15.62 25.86 -10.69
CA GLU A 253 15.68 25.70 -12.14
C GLU A 253 14.76 24.55 -12.58
N PRO A 254 13.59 24.85 -13.18
CA PRO A 254 12.65 23.82 -13.66
C PRO A 254 13.28 22.84 -14.66
N LEU A 255 14.30 23.28 -15.41
CA LEU A 255 15.00 22.46 -16.39
C LEU A 255 15.83 21.33 -15.77
N TRP A 256 16.23 21.42 -14.49
CA TRP A 256 17.04 20.39 -13.83
C TRP A 256 16.25 19.09 -13.58
N SER A 257 14.98 19.21 -13.18
CA SER A 257 14.09 18.06 -13.04
C SER A 257 13.82 17.43 -14.41
N ALA A 258 13.62 18.27 -15.43
CA ALA A 258 13.38 17.88 -16.81
C ALA A 258 14.61 17.26 -17.51
N SER A 259 15.83 17.43 -16.98
CA SER A 259 17.08 16.90 -17.55
C SER A 259 17.64 15.74 -16.73
N LEU A 260 18.51 15.99 -15.74
CA LEU A 260 19.13 14.94 -14.92
C LEU A 260 18.09 14.15 -14.11
N GLY A 261 17.04 14.82 -13.62
CA GLY A 261 15.92 14.16 -12.93
C GLY A 261 15.22 13.15 -13.85
N ARG A 262 14.94 13.55 -15.10
CA ARG A 262 14.34 12.67 -16.12
C ARG A 262 15.24 11.48 -16.46
N VAL A 263 16.56 11.69 -16.58
CA VAL A 263 17.50 10.58 -16.82
C VAL A 263 17.49 9.59 -15.66
N ALA A 264 17.47 10.08 -14.41
CA ALA A 264 17.36 9.23 -13.23
C ALA A 264 16.04 8.45 -13.22
N PHE A 265 14.92 9.10 -13.53
CA PHE A 265 13.61 8.48 -13.68
C PHE A 265 13.60 7.38 -14.75
N LEU A 266 14.18 7.63 -15.93
CA LEU A 266 14.30 6.63 -16.99
C LEU A 266 15.11 5.42 -16.53
N GLY A 267 16.18 5.64 -15.76
CA GLY A 267 16.94 4.56 -15.12
C GLY A 267 16.09 3.74 -14.15
N VAL A 268 15.23 4.39 -13.33
CA VAL A 268 14.28 3.69 -12.45
C VAL A 268 13.28 2.86 -13.26
N MET A 269 12.73 3.40 -14.37
CA MET A 269 11.82 2.66 -15.25
C MET A 269 12.50 1.46 -15.90
N ALA A 270 13.76 1.58 -16.32
CA ALA A 270 14.54 0.48 -16.87
C ALA A 270 14.78 -0.64 -15.83
N ILE A 271 15.13 -0.27 -14.59
CA ILE A 271 15.32 -1.22 -13.49
C ILE A 271 14.00 -1.91 -13.11
N ALA A 272 12.89 -1.16 -13.09
CA ALA A 272 11.55 -1.71 -12.84
C ALA A 272 11.14 -2.69 -13.95
N GLY A 273 11.32 -2.31 -15.22
CA GLY A 273 11.08 -3.18 -16.37
C GLY A 273 11.95 -4.45 -16.34
N TRP A 274 13.22 -4.33 -15.95
CA TRP A 274 14.10 -5.48 -15.76
C TRP A 274 13.63 -6.43 -14.64
N LEU A 275 13.23 -5.89 -13.48
CA LEU A 275 12.71 -6.70 -12.37
C LEU A 275 11.40 -7.40 -12.78
N LEU A 276 10.48 -6.69 -13.43
CA LEU A 276 9.22 -7.25 -13.91
C LEU A 276 9.45 -8.31 -14.99
N HIS A 277 10.36 -8.07 -15.92
CA HIS A 277 10.77 -9.09 -16.89
C HIS A 277 11.24 -10.37 -16.17
N LEU A 278 12.09 -10.23 -15.15
CA LEU A 278 12.64 -11.39 -14.46
C LEU A 278 11.61 -12.18 -13.65
N VAL A 279 10.62 -11.49 -13.07
CA VAL A 279 9.54 -12.10 -12.27
C VAL A 279 8.48 -12.73 -13.18
N PHE A 280 8.07 -12.04 -14.23
CA PHE A 280 6.92 -12.41 -15.08
C PHE A 280 7.28 -13.13 -16.38
N ARG A 281 8.57 -13.34 -16.69
CA ARG A 281 8.97 -14.08 -17.90
C ARG A 281 8.28 -15.46 -17.91
N PRO A 282 7.58 -15.85 -19.00
CA PRO A 282 6.79 -17.08 -19.06
C PRO A 282 7.56 -18.36 -18.72
N HIS A 283 8.82 -18.42 -19.16
CA HIS A 283 9.73 -19.55 -18.92
C HIS A 283 10.71 -19.29 -17.75
N GLY A 284 10.44 -18.28 -16.92
CA GLY A 284 11.26 -17.93 -15.78
C GLY A 284 11.03 -18.87 -14.59
N ARG A 285 12.05 -19.02 -13.75
CA ARG A 285 12.01 -19.87 -12.54
C ARG A 285 10.86 -19.52 -11.58
N VAL A 286 10.51 -18.24 -11.51
CA VAL A 286 9.43 -17.73 -10.63
C VAL A 286 8.06 -18.12 -11.18
N MET A 287 7.83 -17.87 -12.47
CA MET A 287 6.55 -18.15 -13.12
C MET A 287 6.30 -19.67 -13.27
N GLN A 288 7.33 -20.46 -13.58
CA GLN A 288 7.20 -21.92 -13.69
C GLN A 288 6.73 -22.56 -12.37
N GLU A 289 7.27 -22.15 -11.23
CA GLU A 289 6.82 -22.67 -9.93
C GLU A 289 5.39 -22.24 -9.59
N LEU A 290 5.00 -21.01 -9.96
CA LEU A 290 3.62 -20.51 -9.79
C LEU A 290 2.63 -21.29 -10.66
N ILE A 291 3.03 -21.67 -11.88
CA ILE A 291 2.23 -22.46 -12.82
C ILE A 291 2.13 -23.91 -12.35
N VAL A 292 3.22 -24.54 -11.90
CA VAL A 292 3.21 -25.94 -11.44
C VAL A 292 2.25 -26.14 -10.25
N ARG A 293 2.10 -25.14 -9.37
CA ARG A 293 1.15 -25.17 -8.24
C ARG A 293 -0.31 -24.87 -8.63
N ARG A 294 -0.55 -24.36 -9.84
CA ARG A 294 -1.87 -24.04 -10.41
C ARG A 294 -1.91 -24.41 -11.88
N ALA A 295 -1.62 -25.68 -12.19
CA ALA A 295 -1.86 -26.20 -13.54
C ALA A 295 -3.33 -25.91 -13.92
N ASP A 296 -3.57 -25.40 -15.13
CA ASP A 296 -4.87 -25.02 -15.71
C ASP A 296 -5.51 -23.67 -15.30
N GLY A 297 -4.78 -22.78 -14.62
CA GLY A 297 -5.25 -21.42 -14.35
C GLY A 297 -5.16 -20.44 -15.55
N TRP A 298 -5.98 -19.39 -15.57
CA TRP A 298 -5.90 -18.29 -16.57
C TRP A 298 -4.53 -17.58 -16.60
N LEU A 299 -3.81 -17.59 -15.47
CA LEU A 299 -2.44 -17.11 -15.39
C LEU A 299 -1.48 -17.88 -16.31
N ASP A 300 -1.70 -19.18 -16.50
CA ASP A 300 -0.89 -19.99 -17.41
C ASP A 300 -1.33 -19.83 -18.87
N ARG A 301 -2.64 -19.86 -19.14
CA ARG A 301 -3.18 -19.66 -20.51
C ARG A 301 -2.82 -18.29 -21.09
N LEU A 302 -2.86 -17.26 -20.27
CA LEU A 302 -2.69 -15.85 -20.67
C LEU A 302 -1.32 -15.28 -20.25
N ARG A 303 -0.35 -16.15 -19.94
CA ARG A 303 0.99 -15.77 -19.44
C ARG A 303 1.72 -14.75 -20.31
N TRP A 304 1.57 -14.83 -21.63
CA TRP A 304 2.16 -13.87 -22.56
C TRP A 304 1.51 -12.49 -22.48
N LEU A 305 0.18 -12.43 -22.31
CA LEU A 305 -0.53 -11.16 -22.13
C LEU A 305 -0.12 -10.50 -20.81
N TRP A 306 -0.08 -11.25 -19.71
CA TRP A 306 0.35 -10.72 -18.41
C TRP A 306 1.80 -10.23 -18.46
N TYR A 307 2.68 -10.97 -19.11
CA TYR A 307 4.07 -10.56 -19.34
C TYR A 307 4.14 -9.26 -20.13
N LEU A 308 3.39 -9.15 -21.23
CA LEU A 308 3.35 -7.95 -22.06
C LEU A 308 2.79 -6.75 -21.28
N LEU A 309 1.69 -6.93 -20.55
CA LEU A 309 1.04 -5.89 -19.75
C LEU A 309 1.96 -5.35 -18.64
N MET A 310 2.64 -6.25 -17.93
CA MET A 310 3.58 -5.86 -16.86
C MET A 310 4.79 -5.11 -17.43
N LEU A 311 5.28 -5.50 -18.60
CA LEU A 311 6.42 -4.83 -19.24
C LEU A 311 6.01 -3.51 -19.93
N ALA A 312 4.77 -3.42 -20.41
CA ALA A 312 4.24 -2.23 -21.06
C ALA A 312 4.18 -1.02 -20.10
N GLY A 313 3.90 -1.23 -18.81
CA GLY A 313 3.81 -0.14 -17.83
C GLY A 313 5.07 0.74 -17.76
N PRO A 314 6.24 0.19 -17.36
CA PRO A 314 7.48 0.97 -17.30
C PRO A 314 7.91 1.54 -18.66
N ILE A 315 7.69 0.80 -19.75
CA ILE A 315 8.05 1.25 -21.10
C ILE A 315 7.18 2.46 -21.51
N ALA A 316 5.86 2.39 -21.31
CA ALA A 316 4.94 3.47 -21.63
C ALA A 316 5.27 4.74 -20.85
N LEU A 317 5.59 4.62 -19.55
CA LEU A 317 6.02 5.75 -18.74
C LEU A 317 7.37 6.34 -19.19
N ALA A 318 8.32 5.49 -19.58
CA ALA A 318 9.59 5.95 -20.14
C ALA A 318 9.38 6.72 -21.45
N VAL A 319 8.54 6.20 -22.34
CA VAL A 319 8.20 6.86 -23.62
C VAL A 319 7.46 8.18 -23.36
N ALA A 320 6.50 8.22 -22.44
CA ALA A 320 5.79 9.44 -22.07
C ALA A 320 6.76 10.52 -21.55
N ALA A 321 7.70 10.15 -20.69
CA ALA A 321 8.75 11.05 -20.21
C ALA A 321 9.64 11.58 -21.34
N LEU A 322 10.01 10.73 -22.30
CA LEU A 322 10.80 11.12 -23.47
C LEU A 322 10.03 12.06 -24.41
N ALA A 323 8.72 11.85 -24.56
CA ALA A 323 7.83 12.65 -25.41
C ALA A 323 7.45 14.02 -24.81
N GLY A 324 7.86 14.31 -23.58
CA GLY A 324 7.61 15.60 -22.90
C GLY A 324 6.48 15.57 -21.85
N TYR A 325 5.85 14.42 -21.62
CA TYR A 325 4.85 14.20 -20.58
C TYR A 325 5.51 13.73 -19.27
N TYR A 326 6.57 14.41 -18.85
CA TYR A 326 7.39 13.97 -17.71
C TYR A 326 6.61 14.02 -16.39
N TYR A 327 5.87 15.11 -16.13
CA TYR A 327 5.01 15.22 -14.97
C TYR A 327 4.00 14.07 -14.90
N THR A 328 3.31 13.80 -16.01
CA THR A 328 2.36 12.69 -16.16
C THR A 328 3.02 11.34 -15.88
N ALA A 329 4.19 11.09 -16.47
CA ALA A 329 4.92 9.85 -16.26
C ALA A 329 5.27 9.64 -14.79
N GLN A 330 5.73 10.69 -14.11
CA GLN A 330 6.05 10.65 -12.69
C GLN A 330 4.81 10.43 -11.82
N ALA A 331 3.74 11.19 -12.06
CA ALA A 331 2.49 11.08 -11.34
C ALA A 331 1.91 9.66 -11.45
N LEU A 332 1.80 9.09 -12.66
CA LEU A 332 1.33 7.71 -12.86
C LEU A 332 2.30 6.67 -12.27
N SER A 333 3.61 6.90 -12.34
CA SER A 333 4.59 5.97 -11.75
C SER A 333 4.41 5.82 -10.24
N LEU A 334 4.07 6.91 -9.53
CA LEU A 334 3.79 6.87 -8.10
C LEU A 334 2.53 6.06 -7.80
N ARG A 335 1.45 6.21 -8.59
CA ARG A 335 0.23 5.39 -8.44
C ARG A 335 0.52 3.90 -8.69
N LEU A 336 1.31 3.59 -9.72
CA LEU A 336 1.76 2.21 -9.97
C LEU A 336 2.61 1.67 -8.82
N LEU A 337 3.51 2.48 -8.27
CA LEU A 337 4.35 2.09 -7.13
C LEU A 337 3.50 1.77 -5.89
N VAL A 338 2.51 2.62 -5.57
CA VAL A 338 1.55 2.36 -4.47
C VAL A 338 0.74 1.10 -4.74
N THR A 339 0.32 0.87 -6.00
CA THR A 339 -0.37 -0.35 -6.41
C THR A 339 0.51 -1.59 -6.17
N VAL A 340 1.80 -1.53 -6.53
CA VAL A 340 2.77 -2.62 -6.29
C VAL A 340 2.95 -2.87 -4.79
N TYR A 341 3.07 -1.82 -3.96
CA TYR A 341 3.20 -1.99 -2.50
C TYR A 341 1.96 -2.63 -1.90
N PHE A 342 0.79 -2.22 -2.36
CA PHE A 342 -0.46 -2.82 -1.95
C PHE A 342 -0.53 -4.30 -2.36
N LEU A 343 -0.14 -4.66 -3.59
CA LEU A 343 -0.06 -6.06 -4.03
C LEU A 343 0.92 -6.89 -3.19
N ILE A 344 2.07 -6.33 -2.82
CA ILE A 344 3.03 -6.97 -1.91
C ILE A 344 2.40 -7.20 -0.53
N ALA A 345 1.71 -6.19 0.03
CA ALA A 345 1.03 -6.29 1.30
C ALA A 345 -0.06 -7.36 1.29
N VAL A 346 -0.91 -7.38 0.24
CA VAL A 346 -1.94 -8.41 0.02
C VAL A 346 -1.31 -9.80 -0.10
N LEU A 347 -0.21 -9.93 -0.83
CA LEU A 347 0.49 -11.20 -0.99
C LEU A 347 1.01 -11.73 0.36
N LEU A 348 1.60 -10.88 1.21
CA LEU A 348 2.07 -11.27 2.53
C LEU A 348 0.91 -11.58 3.48
N LEU A 349 -0.14 -10.75 3.47
CA LEU A 349 -1.35 -10.95 4.27
C LEU A 349 -2.04 -12.27 3.92
N ARG A 350 -2.21 -12.56 2.63
CA ARG A 350 -2.76 -13.83 2.16
C ARG A 350 -1.92 -15.01 2.63
N GLY A 351 -0.59 -14.90 2.58
CA GLY A 351 0.31 -15.92 3.12
C GLY A 351 0.07 -16.17 4.61
N LEU A 352 -0.09 -15.10 5.40
CA LEU A 352 -0.39 -15.19 6.83
C LEU A 352 -1.76 -15.83 7.10
N LEU A 353 -2.79 -15.42 6.37
CA LEU A 353 -4.15 -15.97 6.49
C LEU A 353 -4.20 -17.45 6.11
N MET A 354 -3.55 -17.84 5.01
CA MET A 354 -3.47 -19.23 4.58
C MET A 354 -2.71 -20.09 5.60
N ARG A 355 -1.63 -19.56 6.18
CA ARG A 355 -0.90 -20.24 7.25
C ARG A 355 -1.74 -20.35 8.53
N TRP A 356 -2.55 -19.36 8.84
CA TRP A 356 -3.48 -19.39 9.97
C TRP A 356 -4.53 -20.49 9.78
N VAL A 357 -5.19 -20.56 8.63
CA VAL A 357 -6.16 -21.63 8.30
C VAL A 357 -5.52 -23.01 8.39
N LEU A 358 -4.32 -23.19 7.82
CA LEU A 358 -3.59 -24.46 7.88
C LEU A 358 -3.33 -24.91 9.33
N ILE A 359 -2.87 -23.99 10.17
CA ILE A 359 -2.57 -24.28 11.58
C ILE A 359 -3.85 -24.57 12.37
N SER A 360 -4.92 -23.83 12.12
CA SER A 360 -6.24 -24.08 12.73
C SER A 360 -6.71 -25.50 12.39
N ARG A 361 -6.61 -25.92 11.12
CA ARG A 361 -6.93 -27.29 10.70
C ARG A 361 -6.10 -28.34 11.43
N ARG A 362 -4.78 -28.15 11.51
CA ARG A 362 -3.89 -29.08 12.23
C ARG A 362 -4.26 -29.18 13.71
N ARG A 363 -4.66 -28.08 14.34
CA ARG A 363 -5.10 -28.05 15.74
C ARG A 363 -6.39 -28.85 15.95
N LEU A 364 -7.40 -28.65 15.11
CA LEU A 364 -8.66 -29.41 15.19
C LEU A 364 -8.43 -30.90 14.97
N ALA A 365 -7.66 -31.28 13.95
CA ALA A 365 -7.34 -32.68 13.68
C ALA A 365 -6.63 -33.36 14.87
N MET A 366 -5.71 -32.65 15.54
CA MET A 366 -5.06 -33.18 16.74
C MET A 366 -5.99 -33.28 17.95
N HIS A 367 -6.96 -32.38 18.08
CA HIS A 367 -7.98 -32.46 19.15
C HIS A 367 -8.85 -33.70 18.98
N GLN A 368 -9.35 -33.94 17.77
CA GLN A 368 -10.15 -35.12 17.44
C GLN A 368 -9.38 -36.42 17.62
N LEU A 369 -8.11 -36.47 17.22
CA LEU A 369 -7.25 -37.64 17.46
C LEU A 369 -7.02 -37.91 18.95
N ARG A 370 -6.95 -36.86 19.79
CA ARG A 370 -6.83 -37.00 21.25
C ARG A 370 -8.12 -37.50 21.87
N GLU A 371 -9.27 -36.93 21.49
CA GLU A 371 -10.60 -37.34 21.97
C GLU A 371 -10.90 -38.80 21.62
N ARG A 372 -10.56 -39.24 20.40
CA ARG A 372 -10.66 -40.66 20.02
C ARG A 372 -9.77 -41.57 20.86
N ARG A 373 -8.52 -41.18 21.12
CA ARG A 373 -7.62 -41.95 21.99
C ARG A 373 -8.13 -42.04 23.42
N THR A 374 -8.70 -40.96 23.96
CA THR A 374 -9.27 -40.96 25.31
C THR A 374 -10.54 -41.82 25.37
N ALA A 375 -11.41 -41.75 24.36
CA ALA A 375 -12.61 -42.59 24.28
C ALA A 375 -12.26 -44.09 24.15
N LEU A 376 -11.26 -44.42 23.32
CA LEU A 376 -10.76 -45.79 23.17
C LEU A 376 -10.09 -46.32 24.45
N SER A 377 -9.41 -45.46 25.21
CA SER A 377 -8.80 -45.85 26.50
C SER A 377 -9.78 -46.00 27.66
N GLN A 378 -11.02 -45.51 27.50
CA GLN A 378 -12.08 -45.61 28.51
C GLN A 378 -13.02 -46.81 28.27
N LEU A 379 -12.86 -47.54 27.16
CA LEU A 379 -13.57 -48.80 26.93
C LEU A 379 -12.99 -49.89 27.86
N PRO A 380 -13.83 -50.58 28.66
CA PRO A 380 -13.37 -51.64 29.55
C PRO A 380 -12.81 -52.82 28.73
N ALA A 381 -11.68 -53.38 29.20
CA ALA A 381 -10.91 -54.45 28.56
C ALA A 381 -11.61 -55.83 28.47
N THR A 382 -12.95 -55.87 28.62
CA THR A 382 -13.74 -57.12 28.76
C THR A 382 -14.71 -57.35 27.60
N SER A 383 -14.42 -56.85 26.40
CA SER A 383 -15.14 -57.26 25.19
C SER A 383 -14.25 -58.12 24.30
N ASP A 384 -14.13 -59.39 24.68
CA ASP A 384 -13.79 -60.45 23.73
C ASP A 384 -14.93 -60.50 22.70
N GLY A 385 -14.65 -59.98 21.51
CA GLY A 385 -15.58 -59.94 20.41
C GLY A 385 -14.93 -59.30 19.19
N GLU A 386 -14.35 -60.14 18.33
CA GLU A 386 -13.69 -59.81 17.07
C GLU A 386 -14.57 -59.00 16.07
N GLY A 387 -15.83 -58.68 16.41
CA GLY A 387 -16.74 -57.83 15.63
C GLY A 387 -16.88 -56.38 16.10
N ALA A 388 -16.47 -56.01 17.32
CA ALA A 388 -16.69 -54.65 17.86
C ALA A 388 -15.58 -53.65 17.48
N SER A 389 -14.39 -54.13 17.12
CA SER A 389 -13.24 -53.30 16.75
C SER A 389 -13.38 -52.60 15.39
N LEU A 390 -14.25 -53.09 14.51
CA LEU A 390 -14.41 -52.59 13.13
C LEU A 390 -15.65 -51.70 12.96
N ALA A 391 -16.62 -51.77 13.87
CA ALA A 391 -17.90 -51.06 13.75
C ALA A 391 -17.91 -49.62 14.30
N ALA A 392 -16.91 -49.23 15.10
CA ALA A 392 -16.78 -47.86 15.61
C ALA A 392 -16.01 -46.91 14.65
N VAL A 393 -15.71 -47.35 13.43
CA VAL A 393 -14.74 -46.70 12.53
C VAL A 393 -15.38 -45.93 11.36
N ASP A 394 -16.65 -46.13 11.05
CA ASP A 394 -17.30 -45.49 9.89
C ASP A 394 -18.48 -44.57 10.28
N GLU A 395 -18.17 -43.35 10.72
CA GLU A 395 -19.00 -42.14 10.51
C GLU A 395 -18.18 -40.87 10.88
N PRO A 396 -18.40 -39.73 10.21
CA PRO A 396 -17.65 -39.42 9.00
C PRO A 396 -16.52 -38.42 9.25
N ILE A 397 -15.39 -38.62 8.56
CA ILE A 397 -14.32 -37.61 8.35
C ILE A 397 -14.83 -36.45 7.44
N VAL A 398 -16.10 -36.51 7.03
CA VAL A 398 -16.79 -35.63 6.10
C VAL A 398 -17.46 -34.47 6.86
N ASP A 399 -16.66 -33.51 7.34
CA ASP A 399 -17.07 -32.08 7.32
C ASP A 399 -15.92 -31.08 7.60
N LEU A 400 -14.68 -31.55 7.76
CA LEU A 400 -13.52 -30.65 7.91
C LEU A 400 -12.94 -30.18 6.56
N ALA A 401 -13.19 -30.94 5.49
CA ALA A 401 -12.73 -30.61 4.14
C ALA A 401 -13.62 -29.56 3.47
N THR A 402 -14.95 -29.69 3.62
CA THR A 402 -16.01 -28.76 3.17
C THR A 402 -15.90 -27.39 3.85
N LEU A 403 -15.75 -27.34 5.18
CA LEU A 403 -15.57 -26.07 5.93
C LEU A 403 -14.32 -25.29 5.50
N SER A 404 -13.27 -26.00 5.06
CA SER A 404 -12.00 -25.40 4.65
C SER A 404 -12.03 -24.77 3.26
N GLY A 405 -12.80 -25.36 2.33
CA GLY A 405 -13.07 -24.80 1.02
C GLY A 405 -13.82 -23.48 1.14
N GLN A 406 -14.89 -23.47 1.94
CA GLN A 406 -15.68 -22.27 2.25
C GLN A 406 -14.84 -21.16 2.90
N THR A 407 -14.01 -21.49 3.90
CA THR A 407 -13.14 -20.49 4.56
C THR A 407 -12.13 -19.88 3.59
N ARG A 408 -11.56 -20.68 2.69
CA ARG A 408 -10.62 -20.19 1.67
C ARG A 408 -11.31 -19.30 0.63
N GLN A 409 -12.51 -19.69 0.18
CA GLN A 409 -13.31 -18.87 -0.72
C GLN A 409 -13.65 -17.52 -0.09
N LEU A 410 -14.02 -17.50 1.19
CA LEU A 410 -14.29 -16.29 1.96
C LEU A 410 -13.07 -15.35 2.01
N ILE A 411 -11.89 -15.91 2.32
CA ILE A 411 -10.63 -15.14 2.33
C ILE A 411 -10.30 -14.60 0.95
N ASP A 412 -10.38 -15.43 -0.09
CA ASP A 412 -10.09 -14.99 -1.46
C ASP A 412 -11.11 -13.92 -1.91
N ALA A 413 -12.38 -14.01 -1.54
CA ALA A 413 -13.42 -13.01 -1.82
C ALA A 413 -13.15 -11.67 -1.12
N VAL A 414 -12.85 -11.68 0.19
CA VAL A 414 -12.49 -10.46 0.94
C VAL A 414 -11.25 -9.79 0.36
N ILE A 415 -10.24 -10.59 -0.02
CA ILE A 415 -9.03 -10.08 -0.67
C ILE A 415 -9.36 -9.42 -2.02
N VAL A 416 -10.21 -10.04 -2.86
CA VAL A 416 -10.64 -9.45 -4.14
C VAL A 416 -11.39 -8.14 -3.92
N THR A 417 -12.33 -8.08 -2.98
CA THR A 417 -13.06 -6.86 -2.66
C THR A 417 -12.12 -5.76 -2.17
N ALA A 418 -11.18 -6.09 -1.28
CA ALA A 418 -10.17 -5.13 -0.82
C ALA A 418 -9.27 -4.66 -1.97
N MET A 419 -8.90 -5.55 -2.89
CA MET A 419 -8.11 -5.18 -4.07
C MET A 419 -8.85 -4.21 -5.00
N LEU A 420 -10.15 -4.43 -5.23
CA LEU A 420 -10.97 -3.53 -6.05
C LEU A 420 -11.14 -2.16 -5.39
N LEU A 421 -11.44 -2.13 -4.09
CA LEU A 421 -11.58 -0.88 -3.34
C LEU A 421 -10.27 -0.07 -3.33
N CYS A 422 -9.14 -0.71 -3.06
CA CYS A 422 -7.85 -0.02 -3.08
C CYS A 422 -7.45 0.42 -4.50
N ALA A 423 -7.74 -0.38 -5.52
CA ALA A 423 -7.51 0.04 -6.90
C ALA A 423 -8.33 1.31 -7.24
N TRP A 424 -9.59 1.37 -6.81
CA TRP A 424 -10.42 2.57 -6.93
C TRP A 424 -9.78 3.77 -6.22
N LEU A 425 -9.43 3.64 -4.94
CA LEU A 425 -8.85 4.73 -4.16
C LEU A 425 -7.52 5.26 -4.72
N ILE A 426 -6.69 4.38 -5.31
CA ILE A 426 -5.39 4.78 -5.87
C ILE A 426 -5.55 5.53 -7.21
N TRP A 427 -6.54 5.14 -8.01
CA TRP A 427 -6.69 5.62 -9.39
C TRP A 427 -7.82 6.65 -9.58
N ALA A 428 -8.65 6.89 -8.56
CA ALA A 428 -9.76 7.84 -8.60
C ALA A 428 -9.33 9.23 -9.10
N ASP A 429 -8.20 9.76 -8.60
CA ASP A 429 -7.67 11.07 -8.98
C ASP A 429 -7.23 11.19 -10.45
N VAL A 430 -7.05 10.05 -11.14
CA VAL A 430 -6.66 10.01 -12.56
C VAL A 430 -7.89 9.95 -13.47
N LEU A 431 -9.07 9.58 -12.92
CA LEU A 431 -10.30 9.47 -13.70
C LEU A 431 -10.72 10.80 -14.37
N PRO A 432 -10.63 11.97 -13.71
CA PRO A 432 -10.96 13.25 -14.36
C PRO A 432 -10.11 13.52 -15.59
N ALA A 433 -8.83 13.12 -15.58
CA ALA A 433 -7.97 13.26 -16.75
C ALA A 433 -8.48 12.46 -17.95
N LEU A 434 -9.22 11.38 -17.75
CA LEU A 434 -9.80 10.60 -18.84
C LEU A 434 -11.00 11.30 -19.51
N LEU A 435 -11.57 12.34 -18.88
CA LEU A 435 -12.69 13.09 -19.45
C LEU A 435 -12.33 13.83 -20.73
N ILE A 436 -11.05 14.19 -20.94
CA ILE A 436 -10.58 14.72 -22.23
C ILE A 436 -10.87 13.75 -23.38
N LEU A 437 -10.85 12.42 -23.15
CA LEU A 437 -11.20 11.45 -24.18
C LEU A 437 -12.69 11.49 -24.57
N LYS A 438 -13.56 12.17 -23.81
CA LYS A 438 -14.95 12.43 -24.24
C LYS A 438 -15.02 13.34 -25.45
N SER A 439 -14.02 14.20 -25.64
CA SER A 439 -13.92 15.06 -26.83
C SER A 439 -13.53 14.31 -28.11
N ILE A 440 -13.09 13.05 -27.99
CA ILE A 440 -12.64 12.24 -29.12
C ILE A 440 -13.77 11.25 -29.51
N PRO A 441 -14.52 11.52 -30.60
CA PRO A 441 -15.56 10.61 -31.07
C PRO A 441 -14.94 9.31 -31.60
N VAL A 442 -15.61 8.17 -31.40
CA VAL A 442 -15.11 6.85 -31.86
C VAL A 442 -15.07 6.76 -33.38
N TRP A 443 -16.02 7.39 -34.06
CA TRP A 443 -16.03 7.55 -35.52
C TRP A 443 -16.56 8.94 -35.89
N PRO A 444 -16.20 9.48 -37.07
CA PRO A 444 -16.65 10.80 -37.50
C PRO A 444 -18.18 10.87 -37.55
N GLY A 445 -18.77 11.82 -36.82
CA GLY A 445 -20.22 12.06 -36.78
C GLY A 445 -20.99 11.42 -35.63
N ALA A 446 -20.39 10.53 -34.83
CA ALA A 446 -21.00 10.09 -33.55
C ALA A 446 -20.51 10.97 -32.40
N THR A 447 -21.24 12.03 -32.11
CA THR A 447 -21.00 12.87 -30.92
C THR A 447 -21.51 12.23 -29.63
N GLU A 448 -22.34 11.18 -29.71
CA GLU A 448 -22.92 10.50 -28.55
C GLU A 448 -22.05 9.38 -27.97
N LEU A 449 -21.09 8.84 -28.76
CA LEU A 449 -20.21 7.75 -28.33
C LEU A 449 -18.75 8.20 -28.39
N SER A 450 -18.16 8.43 -27.22
CA SER A 450 -16.77 8.84 -27.10
C SER A 450 -15.82 7.68 -26.76
N LEU A 451 -14.53 7.89 -26.99
CA LEU A 451 -13.49 6.91 -26.62
C LEU A 451 -13.47 6.64 -25.10
N ALA A 452 -13.79 7.65 -24.29
CA ALA A 452 -13.94 7.49 -22.84
C ALA A 452 -15.05 6.49 -22.48
N ASP A 453 -16.20 6.56 -23.16
CA ASP A 453 -17.34 5.68 -22.88
C ASP A 453 -17.02 4.23 -23.22
N VAL A 454 -16.30 3.98 -24.33
CA VAL A 454 -15.84 2.64 -24.71
C VAL A 454 -14.86 2.08 -23.69
N MET A 455 -13.89 2.89 -23.24
CA MET A 455 -12.91 2.46 -22.22
C MET A 455 -13.58 2.18 -20.87
N PHE A 456 -14.53 3.03 -20.46
CA PHE A 456 -15.28 2.85 -19.22
C PHE A 456 -16.16 1.60 -19.29
N ALA A 457 -16.87 1.38 -20.40
CA ALA A 457 -17.66 0.16 -20.62
C ALA A 457 -16.79 -1.10 -20.59
N ALA A 458 -15.60 -1.08 -21.19
CA ALA A 458 -14.65 -2.19 -21.13
C ALA A 458 -14.16 -2.45 -19.69
N ALA A 459 -13.84 -1.40 -18.94
CA ALA A 459 -13.41 -1.52 -17.55
C ALA A 459 -14.52 -2.09 -16.65
N VAL A 460 -15.74 -1.56 -16.77
CA VAL A 460 -16.93 -2.10 -16.08
C VAL A 460 -17.17 -3.55 -16.48
N GLY A 461 -17.05 -3.89 -17.76
CA GLY A 461 -17.18 -5.26 -18.25
C GLY A 461 -16.17 -6.22 -17.59
N VAL A 462 -14.90 -5.82 -17.47
CA VAL A 462 -13.86 -6.61 -16.78
C VAL A 462 -14.18 -6.74 -15.29
N VAL A 463 -14.54 -5.65 -14.61
CA VAL A 463 -14.88 -5.68 -13.18
C VAL A 463 -16.11 -6.54 -12.94
N THR A 464 -17.18 -6.38 -13.73
CA THR A 464 -18.40 -7.20 -13.64
C THR A 464 -18.10 -8.66 -13.94
N TRP A 465 -17.25 -8.98 -14.91
CA TRP A 465 -16.85 -10.36 -15.18
C TRP A 465 -16.06 -10.99 -14.02
N VAL A 466 -15.11 -10.24 -13.45
CA VAL A 466 -14.36 -10.67 -12.26
C VAL A 466 -15.31 -10.83 -11.07
N ALA A 467 -16.22 -9.87 -10.85
CA ALA A 467 -17.21 -9.93 -9.79
C ALA A 467 -18.12 -11.15 -9.99
N ALA A 468 -18.71 -11.35 -11.17
CA ALA A 468 -19.58 -12.47 -11.51
C ALA A 468 -18.91 -13.83 -11.24
N LYS A 469 -17.62 -13.96 -11.55
CA LYS A 469 -16.88 -15.21 -11.29
C LYS A 469 -16.63 -15.46 -9.81
N ASN A 470 -16.51 -14.41 -9.01
CA ASN A 470 -16.31 -14.49 -7.56
C ASN A 470 -17.63 -14.35 -6.77
N LEU A 471 -18.74 -14.04 -7.46
CA LEU A 471 -20.07 -13.76 -6.91
C LEU A 471 -20.70 -14.97 -6.21
N PRO A 472 -20.58 -16.22 -6.72
CA PRO A 472 -21.13 -17.38 -6.02
C PRO A 472 -20.61 -17.48 -4.58
N GLY A 473 -19.31 -17.24 -4.38
CA GLY A 473 -18.70 -17.20 -3.05
C GLY A 473 -19.11 -15.98 -2.20
N LEU A 474 -19.45 -14.84 -2.82
CA LEU A 474 -19.94 -13.65 -2.11
C LEU A 474 -21.41 -13.78 -1.70
N LEU A 475 -22.27 -14.33 -2.57
CA LEU A 475 -23.72 -14.52 -2.35
C LEU A 475 -24.01 -15.64 -1.34
N GLU A 476 -23.23 -16.72 -1.35
CA GLU A 476 -23.33 -17.80 -0.36
C GLU A 476 -23.16 -17.25 1.08
N LEU A 477 -22.34 -16.21 1.21
CA LEU A 477 -21.92 -15.62 2.47
C LEU A 477 -22.78 -14.45 2.97
N SER A 478 -23.25 -13.58 2.07
CA SER A 478 -24.02 -12.40 2.46
C SER A 478 -25.52 -12.65 2.60
N VAL A 479 -26.08 -13.54 1.79
CA VAL A 479 -27.54 -13.71 1.69
C VAL A 479 -27.97 -15.15 1.97
N LEU A 480 -27.37 -16.14 1.31
CA LEU A 480 -27.83 -17.53 1.37
C LEU A 480 -27.63 -18.18 2.74
N LYS A 481 -26.69 -17.72 3.57
CA LYS A 481 -26.47 -18.24 4.94
C LYS A 481 -27.59 -17.87 5.92
N TYR A 482 -28.29 -16.76 5.69
CA TYR A 482 -29.35 -16.26 6.58
C TYR A 482 -30.76 -16.64 6.11
N LEU A 483 -30.90 -17.16 4.89
CA LEU A 483 -32.16 -17.78 4.45
C LEU A 483 -32.22 -19.25 4.91
N PRO A 484 -33.33 -19.70 5.54
CA PRO A 484 -33.57 -21.09 5.86
C PRO A 484 -33.97 -21.84 4.58
N LEU A 485 -33.02 -22.05 3.67
CA LEU A 485 -33.23 -22.82 2.44
C LEU A 485 -32.56 -24.18 2.58
N ASP A 486 -33.36 -25.22 2.34
CA ASP A 486 -32.95 -26.62 2.38
C ASP A 486 -31.83 -26.92 1.38
N ALA A 487 -30.97 -27.89 1.71
CA ALA A 487 -29.74 -28.18 0.96
C ALA A 487 -29.96 -28.49 -0.54
N GLY A 488 -31.16 -28.93 -0.93
CA GLY A 488 -31.54 -29.18 -2.33
C GLY A 488 -31.83 -27.92 -3.15
N ALA A 489 -32.19 -26.80 -2.52
CA ALA A 489 -32.48 -25.53 -3.20
C ALA A 489 -31.25 -24.60 -3.31
N ARG A 490 -30.14 -24.93 -2.64
CA ARG A 490 -28.90 -24.13 -2.65
C ARG A 490 -28.00 -24.37 -3.86
N TYR A 491 -28.21 -25.47 -4.59
CA TYR A 491 -27.36 -25.91 -5.71
C TYR A 491 -28.11 -26.03 -7.04
N ALA A 492 -29.41 -25.69 -7.08
CA ALA A 492 -30.19 -25.50 -8.29
C ALA A 492 -30.17 -24.01 -8.66
#